data_AF-A0AAJ7LXV3-F1
#
_entry.id   AF-A0AAJ7LXV3-F1
#
_cell.length_a   1.000
_cell.length_b   1.000
_cell.length_c   1.000
_cell.angle_alpha   90.00
_cell.angle_beta   90.00
_cell.angle_gamma   90.00
#
_symmetry.space_group_name_H-M   'P 1'
#
loop_
_entity.id
_entity.type
_entity.pdbx_description
1 polymer ?
#
loop_
_entity_poly.entity_id
_entity_poly.type
_entity_poly.pdbx_seq_one_letter_code
_entity_poly.pdbx_strand_id
1 'polypeptide(L)'
;MIQISPPNEHIVINNPWRPWWQRYQPISYNLCSRSGSENELRDMITRCNNVGVNIYVDAVINHMCGAGGGEGTHSSCGSWFSAGRKDFPSVPFTHWDFNDHKCRTGSGNIENYGDANQVRDCRLVGLLDLALEKDYVRGKVAGFMNKLIDMGVAGFRVDACKHMWPGDLAAIYGRLHNLNTKWFPGGSRPFIFQEVIDLGGEPITSREYFHLGRVTEFKYGARLGTIFRKWNGEKLSYTKNWGEGWGFMPNGNALVFVDNHDNQRGHGAGGASIVTFWDARLYKMAVGYMLAHPYGVTRVMSSFRWNRHIVNGKDQNDWMGPPSHGDGSTKSVPINPDQTCGDGWVCEHRWRQIKNMVAFRNVVNGQPHSNWWDNRSNQVAFGRGNRGFIIFNNDDWDLDVTLNTGMPGGTYCDVISGQKEGHRCTGKQIHVGGDGRAHFRISNRDEDPFVAIHAESKL
;
A
#
# COMPACT_ATOMS: atom_id res chain seq x y z
N MET A 1 -11.37 4.12 -2.83
CA MET A 1 -10.71 4.25 -1.51
C MET A 1 -9.38 4.97 -1.67
N ILE A 2 -8.93 5.71 -0.65
CA ILE A 2 -7.63 6.40 -0.63
C ILE A 2 -6.98 6.17 0.73
N GLN A 3 -5.76 5.64 0.78
CA GLN A 3 -4.91 5.71 1.97
C GLN A 3 -4.16 7.05 1.94
N ILE A 4 -4.32 7.89 2.96
CA ILE A 4 -3.57 9.13 3.09
C ILE A 4 -2.34 8.93 3.97
N SER A 5 -1.26 9.69 3.71
CA SER A 5 -0.11 9.77 4.61
C SER A 5 -0.50 10.31 6.00
N PRO A 6 0.35 10.15 7.04
CA PRO A 6 0.00 10.50 8.42
C PRO A 6 -0.49 11.96 8.57
N PRO A 7 -1.75 12.21 8.95
CA PRO A 7 -2.33 13.54 8.99
C PRO A 7 -1.98 14.33 10.26
N ASN A 8 -1.44 13.65 11.27
CA ASN A 8 -1.03 14.27 12.52
C ASN A 8 0.26 15.07 12.37
N GLU A 9 0.49 15.96 13.34
CA GLU A 9 1.67 16.79 13.41
C GLU A 9 2.94 15.95 13.60
N HIS A 10 3.95 16.29 12.81
CA HIS A 10 5.21 15.59 12.77
C HIS A 10 6.41 16.56 12.85
N ILE A 11 7.60 16.02 13.11
CA ILE A 11 8.83 16.80 13.15
C ILE A 11 9.14 17.39 11.77
N VAL A 12 9.77 18.57 11.74
CA VAL A 12 10.24 19.23 10.52
C VAL A 12 11.75 19.09 10.44
N ILE A 13 12.23 18.33 9.46
CA ILE A 13 13.66 18.01 9.31
C ILE A 13 14.26 18.81 8.16
N ASN A 14 15.34 19.54 8.44
CA ASN A 14 16.10 20.35 7.48
C ASN A 14 17.34 19.63 6.93
N ASN A 15 17.83 18.59 7.63
CA ASN A 15 18.98 17.81 7.20
C ASN A 15 18.72 16.29 7.38
N PRO A 16 18.49 15.53 6.30
CA PRO A 16 18.33 16.01 4.92
C PRO A 16 17.06 16.87 4.76
N TRP A 17 16.91 17.62 3.67
CA TRP A 17 15.84 18.61 3.55
C TRP A 17 14.45 17.96 3.32
N ARG A 18 13.55 18.08 4.31
CA ARG A 18 12.13 17.69 4.24
C ARG A 18 11.91 16.26 3.72
N PRO A 19 12.56 15.24 4.31
CA PRO A 19 12.46 13.87 3.83
C PRO A 19 11.04 13.32 4.01
N TRP A 20 10.65 12.35 3.19
CA TRP A 20 9.30 11.77 3.28
C TRP A 20 9.04 11.12 4.65
N TRP A 21 10.08 10.49 5.22
CA TRP A 21 9.98 9.75 6.47
C TRP A 21 9.83 10.64 7.71
N GLN A 22 9.97 11.96 7.60
CA GLN A 22 9.70 12.86 8.73
C GLN A 22 8.25 12.75 9.22
N ARG A 23 7.31 12.31 8.37
CA ARG A 23 5.89 12.11 8.75
C ARG A 23 5.67 10.92 9.69
N TYR A 24 6.64 10.02 9.79
CA TYR A 24 6.64 8.90 10.74
C TYR A 24 7.37 9.26 12.03
N GLN A 25 7.45 10.55 12.36
CA GLN A 25 8.01 11.05 13.60
C GLN A 25 7.03 12.03 14.24
N PRO A 26 5.97 11.51 14.90
CA PRO A 26 4.93 12.32 15.50
C PRO A 26 5.49 13.29 16.56
N ILE A 27 4.95 14.50 16.57
CA ILE A 27 5.15 15.48 17.66
C ILE A 27 3.86 15.63 18.46
N SER A 28 2.72 15.60 17.77
CA SER A 28 1.42 15.59 18.44
C SER A 28 0.35 14.89 17.61
N TYR A 29 -0.87 14.83 18.17
CA TYR A 29 -2.07 14.37 17.46
C TYR A 29 -2.91 15.54 16.90
N ASN A 30 -2.35 16.75 16.84
CA ASN A 30 -2.94 17.85 16.09
C ASN A 30 -2.97 17.47 14.60
N LEU A 31 -4.09 17.75 13.93
CA LEU A 31 -4.27 17.40 12.52
C LEU A 31 -3.76 18.53 11.63
N CYS A 32 -2.44 18.72 11.65
CA CYS A 32 -1.76 19.72 10.85
C CYS A 32 -0.43 19.14 10.37
N SER A 33 -0.38 18.88 9.07
CA SER A 33 0.78 18.29 8.42
C SER A 33 1.10 19.08 7.16
N ARG A 34 2.19 18.70 6.49
CA ARG A 34 2.52 19.26 5.17
C ARG A 34 1.41 19.05 4.11
N SER A 35 0.46 18.12 4.36
CA SER A 35 -0.70 17.89 3.50
C SER A 35 -1.86 18.88 3.73
N GLY A 36 -1.80 19.71 4.76
CA GLY A 36 -2.84 20.68 5.08
C GLY A 36 -3.24 20.69 6.55
N SER A 37 -4.16 21.60 6.84
CA SER A 37 -4.84 21.83 8.12
C SER A 37 -5.97 20.83 8.39
N GLU A 38 -6.49 20.85 9.62
CA GLU A 38 -7.63 20.02 10.03
C GLU A 38 -8.89 20.31 9.20
N ASN A 39 -9.11 21.57 8.82
CA ASN A 39 -10.25 21.97 8.01
C ASN A 39 -10.15 21.42 6.59
N GLU A 40 -8.97 21.47 5.97
CA GLU A 40 -8.73 20.90 4.64
C GLU A 40 -8.85 19.36 4.68
N LEU A 41 -8.36 18.72 5.74
CA LEU A 41 -8.55 17.28 5.95
C LEU A 41 -10.04 16.92 6.05
N ARG A 42 -10.81 17.68 6.83
CA ARG A 42 -12.25 17.48 6.99
C ARG A 42 -13.02 17.72 5.69
N ASP A 43 -12.65 18.74 4.91
CA ASP A 43 -13.20 19.00 3.58
C ASP A 43 -12.94 17.82 2.64
N MET A 44 -11.69 17.34 2.58
CA MET A 44 -11.30 16.20 1.77
C MET A 44 -12.11 14.94 2.15
N ILE A 45 -12.20 14.60 3.44
CA ILE A 45 -12.98 13.44 3.92
C ILE A 45 -14.45 13.59 3.51
N THR A 46 -15.04 14.77 3.71
CA THR A 46 -16.45 15.04 3.39
C THR A 46 -16.72 14.88 1.89
N ARG A 47 -15.90 15.50 1.04
CA ARG A 47 -16.06 15.45 -0.42
C ARG A 47 -15.86 14.04 -0.96
N CYS A 48 -14.86 13.31 -0.46
CA CYS A 48 -14.60 11.94 -0.87
C CYS A 48 -15.74 11.00 -0.46
N ASN A 49 -16.23 11.09 0.79
CA ASN A 49 -17.38 10.27 1.23
C ASN A 49 -18.66 10.58 0.44
N ASN A 50 -18.92 11.85 0.10
CA ASN A 50 -20.10 12.24 -0.69
C ASN A 50 -20.11 11.64 -2.11
N VAL A 51 -18.96 11.22 -2.65
CA VAL A 51 -18.86 10.53 -3.94
C VAL A 51 -18.55 9.03 -3.79
N GLY A 52 -18.72 8.47 -2.59
CA GLY A 52 -18.52 7.05 -2.31
C GLY A 52 -17.05 6.60 -2.29
N VAL A 53 -16.10 7.53 -2.07
CA VAL A 53 -14.67 7.23 -1.97
C VAL A 53 -14.22 7.31 -0.52
N ASN A 54 -14.03 6.15 0.10
CA ASN A 54 -13.61 6.06 1.50
C ASN A 54 -12.15 6.49 1.72
N ILE A 55 -11.88 7.18 2.82
CA ILE A 55 -10.54 7.57 3.29
C ILE A 55 -10.05 6.61 4.37
N TYR A 56 -8.78 6.23 4.29
CA TYR A 56 -8.08 5.40 5.27
C TYR A 56 -6.85 6.18 5.74
N VAL A 57 -6.71 6.33 7.05
CA VAL A 57 -5.61 7.12 7.64
C VAL A 57 -4.42 6.22 7.92
N ASP A 58 -3.23 6.71 7.62
CA ASP A 58 -2.00 6.15 8.15
C ASP A 58 -1.76 6.61 9.60
N ALA A 59 -1.94 5.70 10.55
CA ALA A 59 -1.86 5.97 11.98
C ALA A 59 -0.51 5.53 12.55
N VAL A 60 0.33 6.50 12.86
CA VAL A 60 1.63 6.31 13.52
C VAL A 60 1.44 6.39 15.03
N ILE A 61 1.26 5.22 15.65
CA ILE A 61 0.86 5.11 17.06
C ILE A 61 1.81 4.26 17.92
N ASN A 62 2.86 3.69 17.33
CA ASN A 62 3.91 2.97 18.06
C ASN A 62 4.84 3.91 18.82
N HIS A 63 5.22 5.01 18.17
CA HIS A 63 6.31 5.88 18.61
C HIS A 63 5.99 7.36 18.39
N MET A 64 6.79 8.21 19.03
CA MET A 64 6.91 9.63 18.72
C MET A 64 8.16 9.88 17.84
N CYS A 65 8.69 11.10 17.77
CA CYS A 65 9.90 11.40 17.01
C CYS A 65 11.16 10.66 17.52
N GLY A 66 12.23 10.69 16.73
CA GLY A 66 13.51 10.12 17.13
C GLY A 66 14.05 10.75 18.41
N ALA A 67 14.70 9.95 19.27
CA ALA A 67 15.31 10.41 20.51
C ALA A 67 16.39 11.50 20.28
N GLY A 68 17.00 11.51 19.09
CA GLY A 68 17.91 12.58 18.62
C GLY A 68 17.22 13.79 17.98
N GLY A 69 15.90 13.90 18.05
CA GLY A 69 15.09 14.93 17.38
C GLY A 69 15.23 16.34 17.95
N GLY A 70 15.98 16.52 19.05
CA GLY A 70 16.24 17.80 19.69
C GLY A 70 15.06 18.33 20.51
N GLU A 71 15.08 19.63 20.77
CA GLU A 71 14.06 20.38 21.53
C GLU A 71 13.74 21.66 20.77
N GLY A 72 12.47 22.05 20.73
CA GLY A 72 12.02 23.26 20.05
C GLY A 72 10.65 23.13 19.41
N THR A 73 10.36 24.02 18.47
CA THR A 73 9.08 24.13 17.76
C THR A 73 9.20 23.77 16.27
N HIS A 74 10.24 23.02 15.88
CA HIS A 74 10.42 22.52 14.52
C HIS A 74 9.51 21.33 14.24
N SER A 75 8.21 21.61 14.24
CA SER A 75 7.10 20.70 14.04
C SER A 75 6.13 21.31 13.04
N SER A 76 5.33 20.47 12.36
CA SER A 76 4.49 20.93 11.25
C SER A 76 3.35 21.88 11.67
N CYS A 77 3.01 21.95 12.96
CA CYS A 77 2.03 22.87 13.52
C CYS A 77 2.65 23.87 14.52
N GLY A 78 3.98 23.87 14.68
CA GLY A 78 4.68 24.74 15.62
C GLY A 78 4.54 24.34 17.09
N SER A 79 4.00 23.16 17.41
CA SER A 79 4.02 22.65 18.79
C SER A 79 5.45 22.53 19.29
N TRP A 80 5.68 22.98 20.52
CA TRP A 80 6.94 22.72 21.22
C TRP A 80 7.01 21.25 21.65
N PHE A 81 8.21 20.68 21.62
CA PHE A 81 8.54 19.37 22.21
C PHE A 81 10.00 19.32 22.65
N SER A 82 10.34 18.34 23.49
CA SER A 82 11.71 17.95 23.81
C SER A 82 11.88 16.44 23.73
N ALA A 83 12.55 15.95 22.68
CA ALA A 83 12.80 14.52 22.52
C ALA A 83 13.71 13.96 23.62
N GLY A 84 14.73 14.73 24.03
CA GLY A 84 15.66 14.31 25.09
C GLY A 84 15.00 14.19 26.46
N ARG A 85 14.07 15.09 26.80
CA ARG A 85 13.28 15.04 28.03
C ARG A 85 12.03 14.16 27.90
N LYS A 86 11.70 13.73 26.68
CA LYS A 86 10.47 13.00 26.32
C LYS A 86 9.22 13.79 26.72
N ASP A 87 9.25 15.08 26.45
CA ASP A 87 8.19 16.02 26.80
C ASP A 87 7.47 16.46 25.52
N PHE A 88 6.21 16.05 25.39
CA PHE A 88 5.34 16.31 24.24
C PHE A 88 4.04 16.92 24.76
N PRO A 89 4.05 18.18 25.21
CA PRO A 89 2.93 18.80 25.94
C PRO A 89 1.66 18.96 25.10
N SER A 90 1.75 18.93 23.77
CA SER A 90 0.58 18.94 22.89
C SER A 90 -0.23 17.63 22.91
N VAL A 91 0.34 16.52 23.39
CA VAL A 91 -0.39 15.25 23.66
C VAL A 91 -0.72 15.04 25.14
N PRO A 92 -0.30 15.96 26.00
CA PRO A 92 0.76 15.84 27.01
C PRO A 92 1.32 14.43 27.31
N PHE A 93 2.30 13.96 26.54
CA PHE A 93 3.14 12.83 26.98
C PHE A 93 4.39 13.32 27.70
N THR A 94 4.81 12.56 28.71
CA THR A 94 6.04 12.79 29.47
C THR A 94 6.94 11.57 29.39
N HIS A 95 8.15 11.62 29.94
CA HIS A 95 9.04 10.47 30.05
C HIS A 95 8.42 9.20 30.67
N TRP A 96 7.35 9.32 31.47
CA TRP A 96 6.62 8.17 32.01
C TRP A 96 5.83 7.38 30.97
N ASP A 97 5.60 7.95 29.80
CA ASP A 97 4.73 7.40 28.75
C ASP A 97 5.53 6.69 27.65
N PHE A 98 6.82 6.44 27.90
CA PHE A 98 7.74 5.76 26.99
C PHE A 98 8.39 4.53 27.64
N ASN A 99 8.82 3.59 26.81
CA ASN A 99 9.34 2.28 27.21
C ASN A 99 10.81 2.27 27.66
N ASP A 100 11.40 3.42 27.97
CA ASP A 100 12.79 3.53 28.44
C ASP A 100 13.16 2.60 29.60
N HIS A 101 12.22 2.38 30.52
CA HIS A 101 12.42 1.52 31.69
C HIS A 101 12.12 0.04 31.41
N LYS A 102 11.43 -0.25 30.30
CA LYS A 102 10.99 -1.58 29.88
C LYS A 102 11.99 -2.23 28.93
N CYS A 103 12.53 -1.45 27.99
CA CYS A 103 13.57 -1.89 27.08
C CYS A 103 14.80 -2.39 27.87
N ARG A 104 15.33 -3.54 27.46
CA ARG A 104 16.47 -4.21 28.14
C ARG A 104 17.77 -4.16 27.35
N THR A 105 17.77 -3.59 26.15
CA THR A 105 18.96 -3.50 25.32
C THR A 105 19.89 -2.39 25.79
N GLY A 106 21.20 -2.55 25.57
CA GLY A 106 22.21 -1.59 26.03
C GLY A 106 22.09 -0.22 25.34
N SER A 107 21.68 -0.20 24.07
CA SER A 107 21.48 1.05 23.33
C SER A 107 20.10 1.70 23.54
N GLY A 108 19.14 0.96 24.11
CA GLY A 108 17.72 1.35 24.14
C GLY A 108 16.99 1.17 22.80
N ASN A 109 17.66 0.64 21.78
CA ASN A 109 17.09 0.36 20.46
C ASN A 109 16.86 -1.14 20.25
N ILE A 110 16.08 -1.48 19.23
CA ILE A 110 16.01 -2.85 18.70
C ILE A 110 17.38 -3.21 18.10
N GLU A 111 18.00 -4.26 18.61
CA GLU A 111 19.32 -4.76 18.21
C GLU A 111 19.23 -6.14 17.54
N ASN A 112 18.22 -6.94 17.89
CA ASN A 112 18.02 -8.30 17.41
C ASN A 112 16.53 -8.60 17.21
N TYR A 113 16.13 -8.82 15.95
CA TYR A 113 14.76 -9.20 15.59
C TYR A 113 14.40 -10.64 15.99
N GLY A 114 15.39 -11.46 16.39
CA GLY A 114 15.18 -12.78 16.99
C GLY A 114 14.67 -12.75 18.43
N ASP A 115 14.59 -11.58 19.07
CA ASP A 115 14.01 -11.40 20.39
C ASP A 115 12.72 -10.56 20.29
N ALA A 116 11.61 -11.28 20.43
CA ALA A 116 10.27 -10.72 20.36
C ALA A 116 10.00 -9.60 21.38
N ASN A 117 10.69 -9.55 22.53
CA ASN A 117 10.42 -8.52 23.54
C ASN A 117 11.05 -7.20 23.12
N GLN A 118 12.34 -7.19 22.76
CA GLN A 118 12.99 -5.94 22.35
C GLN A 118 12.35 -5.36 21.08
N VAL A 119 11.84 -6.18 20.16
CA VAL A 119 11.15 -5.66 18.97
C VAL A 119 9.90 -4.85 19.32
N ARG A 120 9.26 -5.11 20.47
CA ARG A 120 8.03 -4.44 20.93
C ARG A 120 8.24 -3.39 22.01
N ASP A 121 9.32 -3.50 22.77
CA ASP A 121 9.56 -2.67 23.96
C ASP A 121 10.74 -1.70 23.78
N CYS A 122 11.51 -1.80 22.69
CA CYS A 122 12.66 -0.93 22.42
C CYS A 122 12.46 -0.07 21.18
N ARG A 123 13.26 0.99 21.08
CA ARG A 123 13.14 1.99 20.03
C ARG A 123 13.47 1.41 18.65
N LEU A 124 12.51 1.46 17.74
CA LEU A 124 12.74 1.21 16.31
C LEU A 124 13.61 2.33 15.73
N VAL A 125 14.87 2.04 15.38
CA VAL A 125 15.83 3.01 14.81
C VAL A 125 15.91 4.35 15.56
N GLY A 126 15.80 4.31 16.89
CA GLY A 126 15.86 5.51 17.75
C GLY A 126 14.54 6.24 17.95
N LEU A 127 13.43 5.80 17.37
CA LEU A 127 12.10 6.37 17.55
C LEU A 127 11.61 6.15 18.99
N LEU A 128 11.17 7.21 19.67
CA LEU A 128 10.76 7.13 21.08
C LEU A 128 9.51 6.26 21.22
N ASP A 129 9.69 5.08 21.81
CA ASP A 129 8.70 4.01 21.85
C ASP A 129 7.68 4.22 22.97
N LEU A 130 6.39 4.26 22.62
CA LEU A 130 5.30 4.56 23.56
C LEU A 130 5.01 3.35 24.46
N ALA A 131 4.75 3.61 25.74
CA ALA A 131 4.33 2.59 26.71
C ALA A 131 2.85 2.24 26.53
N LEU A 132 2.54 1.51 25.45
CA LEU A 132 1.18 1.17 25.03
C LEU A 132 0.44 0.24 25.99
N GLU A 133 1.08 -0.35 26.99
CA GLU A 133 0.41 -1.06 28.07
C GLU A 133 -0.38 -0.13 28.99
N LYS A 134 0.00 1.16 29.05
CA LYS A 134 -0.59 2.14 29.97
C LYS A 134 -1.95 2.61 29.45
N ASP A 135 -2.96 2.58 30.32
CA ASP A 135 -4.31 3.06 30.00
C ASP A 135 -4.32 4.51 29.47
N TYR A 136 -3.52 5.38 30.09
CA TYR A 136 -3.37 6.78 29.67
C TYR A 136 -2.92 6.90 28.21
N VAL A 137 -1.87 6.17 27.82
CA VAL A 137 -1.32 6.20 26.46
C VAL A 137 -2.33 5.65 25.46
N ARG A 138 -2.95 4.50 25.77
CA ARG A 138 -4.04 3.92 24.96
C ARG A 138 -5.21 4.89 24.79
N GLY A 139 -5.59 5.61 25.83
CA GLY A 139 -6.64 6.62 25.81
C GLY A 139 -6.33 7.79 24.87
N LYS A 140 -5.09 8.29 24.90
CA LYS A 140 -4.63 9.36 23.99
C LYS A 140 -4.63 8.91 22.53
N VAL A 141 -4.10 7.71 22.26
CA VAL A 141 -4.09 7.12 20.91
C VAL A 141 -5.52 6.88 20.40
N ALA A 142 -6.39 6.28 21.21
CA ALA A 142 -7.78 6.04 20.84
C ALA A 142 -8.54 7.36 20.60
N GLY A 143 -8.29 8.40 21.41
CA GLY A 143 -8.86 9.73 21.20
C GLY A 143 -8.48 10.35 19.85
N PHE A 144 -7.21 10.23 19.46
CA PHE A 144 -6.74 10.64 18.13
C PHE A 144 -7.46 9.89 17.00
N MET A 145 -7.55 8.56 17.10
CA MET A 145 -8.21 7.74 16.07
C MET A 145 -9.72 7.99 16.03
N ASN A 146 -10.38 8.16 17.18
CA ASN A 146 -11.81 8.47 17.25
C ASN A 146 -12.14 9.83 16.65
N LYS A 147 -11.30 10.85 16.86
CA LYS A 147 -11.46 12.16 16.19
C LYS A 147 -11.52 12.00 14.67
N LEU A 148 -10.71 11.12 14.09
CA LEU A 148 -10.69 10.84 12.66
C LEU A 148 -11.90 10.00 12.20
N ILE A 149 -12.32 9.00 12.99
CA ILE A 149 -13.56 8.22 12.72
C ILE A 149 -14.77 9.16 12.69
N ASP A 150 -14.87 10.06 13.67
CA ASP A 150 -15.96 11.01 13.79
C ASP A 150 -15.96 12.03 12.63
N MET A 151 -14.80 12.33 12.04
CA MET A 151 -14.69 13.11 10.80
C MET A 151 -15.21 12.37 9.55
N GLY A 152 -15.32 11.04 9.60
CA GLY A 152 -15.79 10.20 8.49
C GLY A 152 -14.71 9.30 7.86
N VAL A 153 -13.55 9.12 8.50
CA VAL A 153 -12.55 8.13 8.05
C VAL A 153 -13.12 6.72 8.17
N ALA A 154 -12.90 5.86 7.17
CA ALA A 154 -13.44 4.51 7.10
C ALA A 154 -12.54 3.44 7.74
N GLY A 155 -11.28 3.76 8.03
CA GLY A 155 -10.32 2.81 8.54
C GLY A 155 -8.90 3.33 8.66
N PHE A 156 -7.99 2.46 9.05
CA PHE A 156 -6.60 2.80 9.36
C PHE A 156 -5.62 1.78 8.80
N ARG A 157 -4.53 2.28 8.17
CA ARG A 157 -3.24 1.59 8.21
C ARG A 157 -2.69 1.86 9.60
N VAL A 158 -2.33 0.83 10.34
CA VAL A 158 -1.64 1.02 11.61
C VAL A 158 -0.16 0.70 11.37
N ASP A 159 0.65 1.76 11.41
CA ASP A 159 2.09 1.74 11.17
C ASP A 159 2.82 0.88 12.18
N ALA A 160 3.92 0.24 11.78
CA ALA A 160 4.85 -0.44 12.68
C ALA A 160 4.17 -1.45 13.64
N CYS A 161 3.07 -2.12 13.24
CA CYS A 161 2.34 -3.04 14.13
C CYS A 161 3.17 -4.21 14.63
N LYS A 162 4.19 -4.65 13.87
CA LYS A 162 5.17 -5.63 14.37
C LYS A 162 5.76 -5.20 15.72
N HIS A 163 5.94 -3.90 15.93
CA HIS A 163 6.57 -3.29 17.10
C HIS A 163 5.58 -3.03 18.24
N MET A 164 4.31 -3.41 18.08
CA MET A 164 3.30 -3.27 19.13
C MET A 164 2.78 -4.64 19.53
N TRP A 165 2.54 -4.85 20.82
CA TRP A 165 1.93 -6.09 21.29
C TRP A 165 0.48 -6.21 20.77
N PRO A 166 0.05 -7.39 20.28
CA PRO A 166 -1.33 -7.60 19.87
C PRO A 166 -2.35 -7.27 20.96
N GLY A 167 -2.02 -7.54 22.23
CA GLY A 167 -2.89 -7.20 23.36
C GLY A 167 -3.08 -5.70 23.58
N ASP A 168 -2.02 -4.89 23.36
CA ASP A 168 -2.11 -3.43 23.45
C ASP A 168 -2.97 -2.86 22.32
N LEU A 169 -2.77 -3.38 21.09
CA LEU A 169 -3.60 -3.04 19.94
C LEU A 169 -5.06 -3.42 20.16
N ALA A 170 -5.34 -4.60 20.71
CA ALA A 170 -6.70 -5.02 21.07
C ALA A 170 -7.36 -4.03 22.03
N ALA A 171 -6.63 -3.58 23.05
CA ALA A 171 -7.11 -2.62 24.04
C ALA A 171 -7.37 -1.22 23.44
N ILE A 172 -6.59 -0.80 22.43
CA ILE A 172 -6.82 0.44 21.69
C ILE A 172 -8.02 0.30 20.75
N TYR A 173 -8.07 -0.76 19.95
CA TYR A 173 -9.13 -1.00 18.96
C TYR A 173 -10.50 -1.20 19.62
N GLY A 174 -10.53 -1.79 20.82
CA GLY A 174 -11.74 -1.93 21.63
C GLY A 174 -12.35 -0.59 22.08
N ARG A 175 -11.59 0.52 22.06
CA ARG A 175 -12.05 1.88 22.38
C ARG A 175 -12.53 2.66 21.17
N LEU A 176 -12.33 2.12 19.96
CA LEU A 176 -12.68 2.84 18.75
C LEU A 176 -14.20 2.93 18.58
N HIS A 177 -14.67 4.09 18.13
CA HIS A 177 -16.05 4.29 17.73
C HIS A 177 -16.40 3.39 16.54
N ASN A 178 -17.70 3.18 16.33
CA ASN A 178 -18.19 2.77 15.02
C ASN A 178 -18.08 3.95 14.04
N LEU A 179 -18.07 3.66 12.74
CA LEU A 179 -17.98 4.66 11.69
C LEU A 179 -19.15 5.64 11.72
N ASN A 180 -18.88 6.88 11.29
CA ASN A 180 -19.85 7.96 11.28
C ASN A 180 -21.11 7.61 10.45
N THR A 181 -22.27 7.58 11.10
CA THR A 181 -23.53 7.12 10.51
C THR A 181 -24.10 8.06 9.43
N LYS A 182 -23.49 9.22 9.20
CA LYS A 182 -23.81 10.08 8.06
C LYS A 182 -23.50 9.40 6.73
N TRP A 183 -22.45 8.57 6.67
CA TRP A 183 -22.00 7.92 5.43
C TRP A 183 -21.95 6.39 5.52
N PHE A 184 -21.96 5.82 6.73
CA PHE A 184 -21.84 4.38 6.94
C PHE A 184 -23.06 3.80 7.65
N PRO A 185 -23.44 2.54 7.38
CA PRO A 185 -24.50 1.87 8.13
C PRO A 185 -24.19 1.82 9.64
N GLY A 186 -25.24 1.87 10.47
CA GLY A 186 -25.11 1.73 11.92
C GLY A 186 -24.36 0.46 12.32
N GLY A 187 -23.43 0.57 13.28
CA GLY A 187 -22.62 -0.56 13.75
C GLY A 187 -21.39 -0.89 12.89
N SER A 188 -21.16 -0.16 11.78
CA SER A 188 -19.97 -0.37 10.95
C SER A 188 -18.68 -0.11 11.74
N ARG A 189 -17.75 -1.06 11.77
CA ARG A 189 -16.44 -0.92 12.41
C ARG A 189 -15.41 -0.34 11.44
N PRO A 190 -14.41 0.44 11.91
CA PRO A 190 -13.32 0.89 11.07
C PRO A 190 -12.54 -0.30 10.51
N PHE A 191 -12.20 -0.23 9.23
CA PHE A 191 -11.37 -1.24 8.60
C PHE A 191 -9.91 -1.06 9.04
N ILE A 192 -9.37 -2.07 9.72
CA ILE A 192 -8.00 -2.06 10.23
C ILE A 192 -7.13 -2.94 9.33
N PHE A 193 -6.00 -2.40 8.88
CA PHE A 193 -4.91 -3.20 8.34
C PHE A 193 -3.59 -2.82 8.97
N GLN A 194 -2.88 -3.82 9.44
CA GLN A 194 -1.73 -3.71 10.32
C GLN A 194 -0.46 -3.91 9.51
N GLU A 195 0.48 -2.98 9.61
CA GLU A 195 1.79 -3.18 9.01
C GLU A 195 2.63 -4.16 9.85
N VAL A 196 2.71 -5.40 9.39
CA VAL A 196 3.59 -6.41 9.97
C VAL A 196 4.45 -6.96 8.85
N ILE A 197 5.73 -6.60 8.84
CA ILE A 197 6.70 -7.13 7.88
C ILE A 197 7.06 -8.56 8.28
N ASP A 198 6.31 -9.55 7.85
CA ASP A 198 6.62 -10.97 8.10
C ASP A 198 7.07 -11.62 6.79
N LEU A 199 8.38 -11.80 6.61
CA LEU A 199 8.97 -12.54 5.49
C LEU A 199 9.33 -13.99 5.87
N GLY A 200 9.01 -14.44 7.09
CA GLY A 200 9.50 -15.67 7.70
C GLY A 200 10.90 -15.54 8.33
N GLY A 201 11.27 -16.51 9.17
CA GLY A 201 12.60 -16.56 9.80
C GLY A 201 12.77 -15.72 11.08
N GLU A 202 11.72 -15.01 11.50
CA GLU A 202 11.67 -14.26 12.76
C GLU A 202 10.62 -14.88 13.71
N PRO A 203 10.75 -14.71 15.04
CA PRO A 203 9.79 -15.24 16.01
C PRO A 203 8.41 -14.60 15.92
N ILE A 204 8.34 -13.37 15.42
CA ILE A 204 7.09 -12.62 15.28
C ILE A 204 6.41 -13.00 13.99
N THR A 205 5.17 -13.44 14.09
CA THR A 205 4.38 -13.83 12.92
C THR A 205 3.16 -12.92 12.75
N SER A 206 2.81 -12.67 11.50
CA SER A 206 1.58 -11.94 11.12
C SER A 206 0.30 -12.56 11.72
N ARG A 207 0.32 -13.87 12.02
CA ARG A 207 -0.81 -14.61 12.61
C ARG A 207 -1.24 -14.08 13.97
N GLU A 208 -0.31 -13.51 14.74
CA GLU A 208 -0.58 -12.90 16.04
C GLU A 208 -1.63 -11.76 15.95
N TYR A 209 -1.78 -11.16 14.76
CA TYR A 209 -2.56 -9.94 14.53
C TYR A 209 -3.89 -10.18 13.78
N PHE A 210 -4.17 -11.41 13.32
CA PHE A 210 -5.34 -11.69 12.47
C PHE A 210 -6.68 -11.41 13.14
N HIS A 211 -6.78 -11.63 14.45
CA HIS A 211 -8.02 -11.41 15.19
C HIS A 211 -8.37 -9.92 15.38
N LEU A 212 -7.45 -9.01 15.03
CA LEU A 212 -7.59 -7.56 15.19
C LEU A 212 -7.98 -6.85 13.89
N GLY A 213 -7.70 -7.47 12.74
CA GLY A 213 -7.88 -6.87 11.43
C GLY A 213 -7.03 -7.55 10.38
N ARG A 214 -6.95 -6.94 9.20
CA ARG A 214 -6.07 -7.42 8.13
C ARG A 214 -4.61 -7.11 8.44
N VAL A 215 -3.71 -7.76 7.71
CA VAL A 215 -2.27 -7.59 7.81
C VAL A 215 -1.68 -7.39 6.41
N THR A 216 -0.66 -6.55 6.30
CA THR A 216 0.11 -6.37 5.07
C THR A 216 0.88 -7.64 4.70
N GLU A 217 0.57 -8.25 3.56
CA GLU A 217 1.28 -9.45 3.08
C GLU A 217 2.50 -9.04 2.24
N PHE A 218 3.62 -8.72 2.89
CA PHE A 218 4.84 -8.28 2.20
C PHE A 218 5.49 -9.37 1.34
N LYS A 219 5.24 -10.66 1.62
CA LYS A 219 5.69 -11.75 0.76
C LYS A 219 5.07 -11.65 -0.63
N TYR A 220 3.87 -11.08 -0.74
CA TYR A 220 3.17 -10.91 -2.01
C TYR A 220 4.02 -10.13 -3.02
N GLY A 221 4.38 -8.88 -2.70
CA GLY A 221 5.16 -8.02 -3.59
C GLY A 221 6.57 -8.56 -3.84
N ALA A 222 7.22 -9.10 -2.80
CA ALA A 222 8.55 -9.67 -2.90
C ALA A 222 8.60 -10.88 -3.87
N ARG A 223 7.71 -11.87 -3.67
CA ARG A 223 7.66 -13.07 -4.53
C ARG A 223 7.16 -12.74 -5.93
N LEU A 224 6.21 -11.81 -6.07
CA LEU A 224 5.73 -11.40 -7.38
C LEU A 224 6.84 -10.71 -8.17
N GLY A 225 7.65 -9.88 -7.49
CA GLY A 225 8.81 -9.25 -8.07
C GLY A 225 9.86 -10.23 -8.57
N THR A 226 10.23 -11.23 -7.76
CA THR A 226 11.19 -12.27 -8.19
C THR A 226 10.67 -13.06 -9.40
N ILE A 227 9.38 -13.39 -9.45
CA ILE A 227 8.73 -14.05 -10.58
C ILE A 227 8.77 -13.20 -11.85
N PHE A 228 8.32 -11.94 -11.80
CA PHE A 228 8.28 -11.09 -13.00
C PHE A 228 9.67 -10.70 -13.50
N ARG A 229 10.66 -10.60 -12.60
CA ARG A 229 12.06 -10.40 -12.96
C ARG A 229 12.77 -11.68 -13.42
N LYS A 230 12.11 -12.85 -13.35
CA LYS A 230 12.66 -14.17 -13.70
C LYS A 230 13.90 -14.53 -12.87
N TRP A 231 13.98 -14.04 -11.63
CA TRP A 231 15.13 -14.26 -10.75
C TRP A 231 15.17 -15.68 -10.22
N ASN A 232 16.37 -16.23 -10.01
CA ASN A 232 16.59 -17.56 -9.47
C ASN A 232 15.83 -18.69 -10.22
N GLY A 233 15.57 -18.50 -11.51
CA GLY A 233 14.81 -19.46 -12.33
C GLY A 233 13.30 -19.51 -12.02
N GLU A 234 12.76 -18.54 -11.28
CA GLU A 234 11.32 -18.41 -11.07
C GLU A 234 10.60 -18.01 -12.35
N LYS A 235 9.38 -18.54 -12.52
CA LYS A 235 8.57 -18.36 -13.73
C LYS A 235 7.12 -18.08 -13.39
N LEU A 236 6.41 -17.36 -14.28
CA LEU A 236 4.99 -17.10 -14.08
C LEU A 236 4.15 -18.38 -14.01
N SER A 237 4.53 -19.47 -14.70
CA SER A 237 3.83 -20.77 -14.63
C SER A 237 3.72 -21.33 -13.21
N TYR A 238 4.62 -20.95 -12.30
CA TYR A 238 4.60 -21.41 -10.90
C TYR A 238 3.43 -20.79 -10.11
N THR A 239 2.82 -19.73 -10.63
CA THR A 239 1.76 -18.98 -9.93
C THR A 239 0.36 -19.60 -10.07
N LYS A 240 0.24 -20.83 -10.59
CA LYS A 240 -1.04 -21.55 -10.70
C LYS A 240 -1.77 -21.67 -9.35
N ASN A 241 -1.03 -21.79 -8.25
CA ASN A 241 -1.53 -21.87 -6.88
C ASN A 241 -1.23 -20.60 -6.05
N TRP A 242 -1.09 -19.44 -6.71
CA TRP A 242 -0.78 -18.15 -6.07
C TRP A 242 -1.76 -17.81 -4.94
N GLY A 243 -1.23 -17.27 -3.83
CA GLY A 243 -1.98 -17.07 -2.59
C GLY A 243 -1.44 -17.97 -1.47
N GLU A 244 -2.32 -18.60 -0.71
CA GLU A 244 -1.96 -19.44 0.45
C GLU A 244 -1.00 -20.59 0.08
N GLY A 245 -1.07 -21.13 -1.15
CA GLY A 245 -0.15 -22.15 -1.66
C GLY A 245 1.31 -21.70 -1.77
N TRP A 246 1.57 -20.39 -1.68
CA TRP A 246 2.90 -19.78 -1.64
C TRP A 246 3.38 -19.46 -0.22
N GLY A 247 2.68 -19.96 0.80
CA GLY A 247 2.99 -19.68 2.21
C GLY A 247 2.57 -18.27 2.64
N PHE A 248 1.66 -17.65 1.90
CA PHE A 248 1.00 -16.41 2.30
C PHE A 248 -0.08 -16.70 3.35
N MET A 249 -0.52 -15.65 4.03
CA MET A 249 -1.60 -15.71 5.01
C MET A 249 -2.95 -16.08 4.36
N PRO A 250 -3.95 -16.48 5.17
CA PRO A 250 -5.29 -16.71 4.65
C PRO A 250 -5.83 -15.49 3.90
N ASN A 251 -6.50 -15.72 2.76
CA ASN A 251 -7.02 -14.67 1.88
C ASN A 251 -7.85 -13.58 2.62
N GLY A 252 -8.64 -14.01 3.60
CA GLY A 252 -9.47 -13.13 4.43
C GLY A 252 -8.69 -12.13 5.29
N ASN A 253 -7.39 -12.36 5.52
CA ASN A 253 -6.54 -11.52 6.37
C ASN A 253 -5.61 -10.61 5.57
N ALA A 254 -5.41 -10.87 4.28
CA ALA A 254 -4.40 -10.17 3.49
C ALA A 254 -4.84 -8.80 2.97
N LEU A 255 -3.96 -7.81 3.15
CA LEU A 255 -3.86 -6.61 2.32
C LEU A 255 -2.60 -6.73 1.46
N VAL A 256 -2.75 -6.71 0.14
CA VAL A 256 -1.68 -6.97 -0.83
C VAL A 256 -1.37 -5.74 -1.67
N PHE A 257 -0.12 -5.64 -2.11
CA PHE A 257 0.40 -4.60 -2.98
C PHE A 257 1.65 -5.12 -3.70
N VAL A 258 1.97 -4.55 -4.86
CA VAL A 258 3.22 -4.83 -5.57
C VAL A 258 4.39 -4.12 -4.87
N ASP A 259 4.20 -2.84 -4.56
CA ASP A 259 5.12 -1.99 -3.83
C ASP A 259 4.36 -1.12 -2.80
N ASN A 260 5.08 -0.63 -1.80
CA ASN A 260 4.62 0.42 -0.89
C ASN A 260 5.61 1.59 -0.91
N HIS A 261 5.32 2.61 -0.12
CA HIS A 261 6.14 3.82 -0.07
C HIS A 261 7.56 3.59 0.46
N ASP A 262 7.79 2.61 1.35
CA ASP A 262 9.13 2.26 1.83
C ASP A 262 9.91 1.43 0.81
N ASN A 263 9.36 0.29 0.41
CA ASN A 263 10.12 -0.72 -0.33
C ASN A 263 10.35 -0.34 -1.79
N GLN A 264 9.57 0.62 -2.34
CA GLN A 264 9.85 1.20 -3.66
C GLN A 264 11.16 2.00 -3.72
N ARG A 265 11.78 2.28 -2.57
CA ARG A 265 13.08 2.93 -2.43
C ARG A 265 14.23 1.95 -2.16
N GLY A 266 13.93 0.64 -2.10
CA GLY A 266 14.93 -0.43 -2.05
C GLY A 266 15.39 -0.85 -0.65
N HIS A 267 14.97 -0.17 0.42
CA HIS A 267 15.39 -0.47 1.81
C HIS A 267 14.26 -1.04 2.70
N GLY A 268 13.11 -1.40 2.12
CA GLY A 268 12.00 -2.09 2.79
C GLY A 268 11.95 -3.58 2.48
N ALA A 269 10.91 -4.25 2.98
CA ALA A 269 10.70 -5.69 2.77
C ALA A 269 10.64 -6.05 1.27
N GLY A 270 11.42 -7.07 0.89
CA GLY A 270 11.59 -7.53 -0.50
C GLY A 270 12.82 -6.95 -1.22
N GLY A 271 13.41 -5.86 -0.72
CA GLY A 271 14.63 -5.26 -1.29
C GLY A 271 14.55 -5.01 -2.80
N ALA A 272 15.59 -5.36 -3.54
CA ALA A 272 15.69 -5.12 -4.98
C ALA A 272 14.69 -5.90 -5.84
N SER A 273 14.01 -6.92 -5.28
CA SER A 273 13.01 -7.69 -6.05
C SER A 273 11.77 -6.86 -6.38
N ILE A 274 11.43 -5.89 -5.51
CA ILE A 274 10.24 -5.07 -5.63
C ILE A 274 10.23 -4.35 -6.98
N VAL A 275 9.11 -4.47 -7.69
CA VAL A 275 8.89 -3.81 -8.98
C VAL A 275 8.16 -2.51 -8.71
N THR A 276 8.61 -1.42 -9.32
CA THR A 276 8.10 -0.06 -9.06
C THR A 276 7.78 0.64 -10.38
N PHE A 277 7.22 1.86 -10.31
CA PHE A 277 7.01 2.68 -11.51
C PHE A 277 8.29 2.94 -12.33
N TRP A 278 9.49 2.82 -11.73
CA TRP A 278 10.76 2.90 -12.46
C TRP A 278 10.96 1.73 -13.44
N ASP A 279 10.32 0.60 -13.17
CA ASP A 279 10.28 -0.60 -14.01
C ASP A 279 8.95 -0.67 -14.78
N ALA A 280 8.49 0.45 -15.34
CA ALA A 280 7.09 0.66 -15.76
C ALA A 280 6.45 -0.50 -16.54
N ARG A 281 7.18 -1.13 -17.47
CA ARG A 281 6.67 -2.26 -18.25
C ARG A 281 6.35 -3.49 -17.39
N LEU A 282 7.29 -3.91 -16.54
CA LEU A 282 7.07 -5.02 -15.60
C LEU A 282 6.06 -4.64 -14.52
N TYR A 283 6.08 -3.37 -14.08
CA TYR A 283 5.17 -2.88 -13.05
C TYR A 283 3.70 -2.96 -13.48
N LYS A 284 3.39 -2.53 -14.71
CA LYS A 284 2.05 -2.64 -15.29
C LYS A 284 1.56 -4.10 -15.31
N MET A 285 2.45 -5.04 -15.67
CA MET A 285 2.10 -6.47 -15.67
C MET A 285 1.88 -7.02 -14.25
N ALA A 286 2.76 -6.70 -13.29
CA ALA A 286 2.65 -7.16 -11.91
C ALA A 286 1.38 -6.62 -11.23
N VAL A 287 1.07 -5.34 -11.43
CA VAL A 287 -0.17 -4.72 -10.95
C VAL A 287 -1.39 -5.32 -11.66
N GLY A 288 -1.32 -5.56 -12.97
CA GLY A 288 -2.38 -6.26 -13.71
C GLY A 288 -2.65 -7.67 -13.16
N TYR A 289 -1.60 -8.44 -12.89
CA TYR A 289 -1.72 -9.77 -12.29
C TYR A 289 -2.38 -9.69 -10.90
N MET A 290 -1.93 -8.77 -10.05
CA MET A 290 -2.51 -8.54 -8.72
C MET A 290 -4.00 -8.18 -8.78
N LEU A 291 -4.38 -7.28 -9.70
CA LEU A 291 -5.76 -6.82 -9.80
C LEU A 291 -6.68 -7.89 -10.40
N ALA A 292 -6.18 -8.75 -11.29
CA ALA A 292 -6.94 -9.85 -11.87
C ALA A 292 -7.10 -11.06 -10.91
N HIS A 293 -6.09 -11.37 -10.11
CA HIS A 293 -6.11 -12.53 -9.19
C HIS A 293 -7.03 -12.29 -7.98
N PRO A 294 -7.82 -13.27 -7.50
CA PRO A 294 -8.80 -13.04 -6.41
C PRO A 294 -8.19 -12.79 -5.03
N TYR A 295 -6.93 -13.15 -4.82
CA TYR A 295 -6.28 -13.10 -3.51
C TYR A 295 -6.13 -11.66 -2.96
N GLY A 296 -6.48 -11.49 -1.69
CA GLY A 296 -6.29 -10.29 -0.87
C GLY A 296 -7.19 -9.11 -1.21
N VAL A 297 -7.19 -8.13 -0.31
CA VAL A 297 -7.62 -6.76 -0.64
C VAL A 297 -6.45 -6.06 -1.30
N THR A 298 -6.65 -5.47 -2.47
CA THR A 298 -5.55 -4.89 -3.27
C THR A 298 -5.39 -3.39 -2.99
N ARG A 299 -4.16 -2.96 -2.72
CA ARG A 299 -3.77 -1.55 -2.68
C ARG A 299 -2.86 -1.24 -3.88
N VAL A 300 -3.22 -0.20 -4.62
CA VAL A 300 -2.41 0.35 -5.73
C VAL A 300 -1.60 1.51 -5.19
N MET A 301 -0.31 1.54 -5.49
CA MET A 301 0.57 2.66 -5.13
C MET A 301 0.36 3.84 -6.09
N SER A 302 0.56 5.06 -5.58
CA SER A 302 0.64 6.26 -6.40
C SER A 302 1.75 7.15 -5.85
N SER A 303 2.76 7.40 -6.67
CA SER A 303 4.06 7.91 -6.25
C SER A 303 4.35 9.31 -6.78
N PHE A 304 5.52 9.81 -6.39
CA PHE A 304 6.19 10.93 -7.01
C PHE A 304 7.59 10.51 -7.47
N ARG A 305 8.15 11.22 -8.45
CA ARG A 305 9.54 11.06 -8.88
C ARG A 305 10.45 11.84 -7.94
N TRP A 306 11.60 11.25 -7.65
CA TRP A 306 12.73 11.90 -7.00
C TRP A 306 13.98 11.68 -7.83
N ASN A 307 15.06 12.40 -7.51
CA ASN A 307 16.34 12.25 -8.20
C ASN A 307 17.06 10.98 -7.72
N ARG A 308 16.55 9.81 -8.12
CA ARG A 308 17.10 8.50 -7.73
C ARG A 308 18.56 8.39 -8.17
N HIS A 309 19.47 8.12 -7.24
CA HIS A 309 20.90 8.05 -7.48
C HIS A 309 21.49 6.79 -6.84
N ILE A 310 21.61 5.73 -7.65
CA ILE A 310 22.09 4.43 -7.19
C ILE A 310 23.62 4.41 -7.16
N VAL A 311 24.20 4.24 -5.98
CA VAL A 311 25.63 4.01 -5.76
C VAL A 311 25.78 2.71 -4.99
N ASN A 312 26.57 1.77 -5.52
CA ASN A 312 26.81 0.44 -4.92
C ASN A 312 25.50 -0.30 -4.54
N GLY A 313 24.49 -0.22 -5.41
CA GLY A 313 23.20 -0.90 -5.20
C GLY A 313 22.24 -0.20 -4.22
N LYS A 314 22.60 0.95 -3.65
CA LYS A 314 21.75 1.75 -2.76
C LYS A 314 21.46 3.12 -3.36
N ASP A 315 20.19 3.53 -3.29
CA ASP A 315 19.81 4.91 -3.62
C ASP A 315 20.29 5.88 -2.53
N GLN A 316 21.16 6.81 -2.89
CA GLN A 316 21.65 7.84 -1.96
C GLN A 316 20.62 8.95 -1.71
N ASN A 317 19.56 8.98 -2.51
CA ASN A 317 18.49 9.99 -2.46
C ASN A 317 17.14 9.37 -2.06
N ASP A 318 17.13 8.18 -1.45
CA ASP A 318 15.93 7.47 -0.97
C ASP A 318 15.10 8.29 0.05
N TRP A 319 15.74 9.22 0.74
CA TRP A 319 15.14 10.12 1.72
C TRP A 319 14.26 11.21 1.10
N MET A 320 14.41 11.53 -0.20
CA MET A 320 13.79 12.71 -0.80
C MET A 320 12.27 12.76 -0.59
N GLY A 321 11.80 13.92 -0.12
CA GLY A 321 10.39 14.21 0.09
C GLY A 321 9.61 14.41 -1.23
N PRO A 322 8.30 14.67 -1.13
CA PRO A 322 7.44 14.90 -2.31
C PRO A 322 7.86 16.14 -3.11
N PRO A 323 7.34 16.35 -4.32
CA PRO A 323 7.49 17.59 -5.05
C PRO A 323 7.13 18.80 -4.17
N SER A 324 8.07 19.74 -4.08
CA SER A 324 8.10 20.76 -3.04
C SER A 324 8.33 22.16 -3.61
N HIS A 325 7.74 23.18 -3.00
CA HIS A 325 8.21 24.57 -3.13
C HIS A 325 9.43 24.81 -2.23
N GLY A 326 10.15 25.92 -2.42
CA GLY A 326 11.38 26.24 -1.68
C GLY A 326 11.19 26.41 -0.16
N ASP A 327 9.98 26.75 0.27
CA ASP A 327 9.60 26.83 1.69
C ASP A 327 9.31 25.46 2.33
N GLY A 328 9.32 24.38 1.53
CA GLY A 328 8.98 23.04 1.98
C GLY A 328 7.48 22.77 2.07
N SER A 329 6.61 23.57 1.44
CA SER A 329 5.20 23.22 1.18
C SER A 329 5.10 22.26 -0.02
N THR A 330 4.12 21.35 -0.03
CA THR A 330 3.97 20.34 -1.11
C THR A 330 3.31 20.97 -2.33
N LYS A 331 3.86 20.72 -3.53
CA LYS A 331 3.25 21.19 -4.79
C LYS A 331 1.89 20.52 -5.01
N SER A 332 0.99 21.23 -5.68
CA SER A 332 -0.27 20.64 -6.17
C SER A 332 -0.02 19.53 -7.20
N VAL A 333 -1.08 18.79 -7.54
CA VAL A 333 -1.05 17.72 -8.55
C VAL A 333 -1.78 18.22 -9.81
N PRO A 334 -1.09 18.86 -10.77
CA PRO A 334 -1.73 19.27 -12.01
C PRO A 334 -2.10 18.05 -12.86
N ILE A 335 -3.23 18.12 -13.55
CA ILE A 335 -3.69 17.09 -14.49
C ILE A 335 -3.47 17.60 -15.91
N ASN A 336 -2.70 16.85 -16.69
CA ASN A 336 -2.39 17.15 -18.08
C ASN A 336 -3.58 16.80 -19.00
N PRO A 337 -3.64 17.31 -20.25
CA PRO A 337 -4.71 17.00 -21.21
C PRO A 337 -4.88 15.50 -21.51
N ASP A 338 -3.80 14.72 -21.42
CA ASP A 338 -3.79 13.27 -21.59
C ASP A 338 -4.16 12.49 -20.31
N GLN A 339 -4.65 13.19 -19.28
CA GLN A 339 -5.01 12.67 -17.95
C GLN A 339 -3.84 12.19 -17.08
N THR A 340 -2.60 12.36 -17.51
CA THR A 340 -1.42 12.14 -16.65
C THR A 340 -1.26 13.29 -15.64
N CYS A 341 -0.33 13.14 -14.69
CA CYS A 341 -0.01 14.19 -13.73
C CYS A 341 1.29 14.91 -14.08
N GLY A 342 1.36 16.20 -13.78
CA GLY A 342 2.58 17.00 -13.88
C GLY A 342 3.33 17.14 -12.56
N ASP A 343 4.29 18.06 -12.51
CA ASP A 343 5.07 18.45 -11.33
C ASP A 343 5.76 17.28 -10.57
N GLY A 344 6.16 16.25 -11.30
CA GLY A 344 6.88 15.11 -10.72
C GLY A 344 5.98 14.07 -10.07
N TRP A 345 4.66 14.27 -10.00
CA TRP A 345 3.73 13.23 -9.58
C TRP A 345 3.64 12.13 -10.66
N VAL A 346 3.76 10.87 -10.25
CA VAL A 346 3.77 9.73 -11.19
C VAL A 346 2.34 9.33 -11.57
N CYS A 347 1.45 9.29 -10.59
CA CYS A 347 0.04 8.94 -10.76
C CYS A 347 -0.19 7.61 -11.49
N GLU A 348 0.44 6.54 -11.03
CA GLU A 348 0.29 5.17 -11.55
C GLU A 348 -1.19 4.77 -11.60
N HIS A 349 -1.99 5.19 -10.63
CA HIS A 349 -3.44 4.97 -10.59
C HIS A 349 -4.22 5.57 -11.77
N ARG A 350 -3.62 6.48 -12.56
CA ARG A 350 -4.19 7.08 -13.77
C ARG A 350 -3.70 6.44 -15.06
N TRP A 351 -2.65 5.62 -15.00
CA TRP A 351 -2.18 4.88 -16.17
C TRP A 351 -3.30 3.98 -16.66
N ARG A 352 -3.62 4.03 -17.96
CA ARG A 352 -4.75 3.30 -18.56
C ARG A 352 -4.76 1.83 -18.12
N GLN A 353 -3.61 1.18 -18.22
CA GLN A 353 -3.39 -0.22 -17.89
C GLN A 353 -3.74 -0.52 -16.42
N ILE A 354 -3.43 0.38 -15.49
CA ILE A 354 -3.71 0.19 -14.06
C ILE A 354 -5.15 0.58 -13.74
N LYS A 355 -5.62 1.76 -14.18
CA LYS A 355 -7.00 2.24 -13.97
C LYS A 355 -8.02 1.22 -14.49
N ASN A 356 -7.79 0.69 -15.70
CA ASN A 356 -8.68 -0.28 -16.30
C ASN A 356 -8.61 -1.64 -15.60
N MET A 357 -7.46 -2.02 -15.02
CA MET A 357 -7.38 -3.23 -14.20
C MET A 357 -8.04 -3.07 -12.82
N VAL A 358 -8.11 -1.85 -12.28
CA VAL A 358 -8.97 -1.57 -11.12
C VAL A 358 -10.44 -1.79 -11.49
N ALA A 359 -10.87 -1.31 -12.67
CA ALA A 359 -12.21 -1.58 -13.20
C ALA A 359 -12.44 -3.07 -13.46
N PHE A 360 -11.46 -3.78 -14.05
CA PHE A 360 -11.50 -5.23 -14.24
C PHE A 360 -11.81 -5.93 -12.92
N ARG A 361 -11.05 -5.63 -11.86
CA ARG A 361 -11.25 -6.23 -10.52
C ARG A 361 -12.67 -6.04 -10.01
N ASN A 362 -13.26 -4.86 -10.21
CA ASN A 362 -14.65 -4.58 -9.84
C ASN A 362 -15.63 -5.44 -10.66
N VAL A 363 -15.44 -5.54 -11.98
CA VAL A 363 -16.30 -6.30 -12.90
C VAL A 363 -16.31 -7.79 -12.58
N VAL A 364 -15.17 -8.33 -12.16
CA VAL A 364 -14.98 -9.76 -11.84
C VAL A 364 -15.15 -10.10 -10.36
N ASN A 365 -15.58 -9.14 -9.54
CA ASN A 365 -15.71 -9.35 -8.10
C ASN A 365 -16.62 -10.56 -7.80
N GLY A 366 -16.22 -11.38 -6.82
CA GLY A 366 -16.93 -12.62 -6.45
C GLY A 366 -16.75 -13.82 -7.41
N GLN A 367 -16.15 -13.63 -8.60
CA GLN A 367 -15.95 -14.74 -9.53
C GLN A 367 -14.74 -15.61 -9.14
N PRO A 368 -14.80 -16.94 -9.32
CA PRO A 368 -13.70 -17.85 -8.99
C PRO A 368 -12.51 -17.66 -9.94
N HIS A 369 -11.31 -18.02 -9.49
CA HIS A 369 -10.17 -18.23 -10.39
C HIS A 369 -10.44 -19.48 -11.24
N SER A 370 -10.38 -19.36 -12.56
CA SER A 370 -10.76 -20.43 -13.49
C SER A 370 -9.87 -20.42 -14.73
N ASN A 371 -10.00 -21.44 -15.60
CA ASN A 371 -9.38 -21.47 -16.94
C ASN A 371 -7.89 -21.16 -16.95
N TRP A 372 -7.15 -21.62 -15.94
CA TRP A 372 -5.70 -21.48 -15.90
C TRP A 372 -5.05 -22.19 -17.09
N TRP A 373 -4.15 -21.49 -17.77
CA TRP A 373 -3.27 -22.03 -18.79
C TRP A 373 -1.86 -21.50 -18.59
N ASP A 374 -0.86 -22.33 -18.85
CA ASP A 374 0.54 -21.92 -18.90
C ASP A 374 1.30 -22.74 -19.95
N ASN A 375 2.38 -22.15 -20.48
CA ASN A 375 3.30 -22.84 -21.40
C ASN A 375 4.47 -23.54 -20.67
N ARG A 376 4.36 -23.78 -19.35
CA ARG A 376 5.45 -24.22 -18.46
C ARG A 376 6.63 -23.24 -18.34
N SER A 377 6.47 -22.02 -18.83
CA SER A 377 7.44 -20.93 -18.75
C SER A 377 6.77 -19.62 -18.26
N ASN A 378 6.87 -18.52 -19.00
CA ASN A 378 6.38 -17.20 -18.59
C ASN A 378 5.22 -16.69 -19.43
N GLN A 379 4.56 -17.57 -20.18
CA GLN A 379 3.25 -17.29 -20.76
C GLN A 379 2.18 -17.97 -19.93
N VAL A 380 1.27 -17.17 -19.37
CA VAL A 380 0.19 -17.64 -18.51
C VAL A 380 -1.11 -16.91 -18.82
N ALA A 381 -2.23 -17.58 -18.60
CA ALA A 381 -3.56 -16.98 -18.72
C ALA A 381 -4.48 -17.56 -17.66
N PHE A 382 -5.49 -16.78 -17.25
CA PHE A 382 -6.56 -17.27 -16.40
C PHE A 382 -7.82 -16.43 -16.54
N GLY A 383 -8.94 -17.07 -16.20
CA GLY A 383 -10.25 -16.47 -16.13
C GLY A 383 -10.66 -16.11 -14.70
N ARG A 384 -11.68 -15.26 -14.64
CA ARG A 384 -12.46 -14.97 -13.44
C ARG A 384 -13.93 -15.27 -13.73
N GLY A 385 -14.28 -16.53 -13.50
CA GLY A 385 -15.59 -17.09 -13.87
C GLY A 385 -15.86 -16.87 -15.36
N ASN A 386 -17.00 -16.26 -15.68
CA ASN A 386 -17.40 -15.87 -17.04
C ASN A 386 -17.39 -14.34 -17.25
N ARG A 387 -16.75 -13.58 -16.33
CA ARG A 387 -16.79 -12.10 -16.33
C ARG A 387 -15.48 -11.46 -16.77
N GLY A 388 -14.35 -12.16 -16.74
CA GLY A 388 -13.10 -11.63 -17.26
C GLY A 388 -12.05 -12.70 -17.55
N PHE A 389 -11.12 -12.37 -18.44
CA PHE A 389 -10.00 -13.20 -18.82
C PHE A 389 -8.76 -12.33 -19.03
N ILE A 390 -7.60 -12.82 -18.60
CA ILE A 390 -6.32 -12.13 -18.72
C ILE A 390 -5.24 -13.10 -19.19
N ILE A 391 -4.31 -12.61 -20.00
CA ILE A 391 -3.19 -13.39 -20.54
C ILE A 391 -1.91 -12.54 -20.54
N PHE A 392 -0.79 -13.14 -20.18
CA PHE A 392 0.52 -12.51 -20.07
C PHE A 392 1.53 -13.24 -20.95
N ASN A 393 2.44 -12.48 -21.55
CA ASN A 393 3.66 -12.97 -22.18
C ASN A 393 4.88 -12.28 -21.54
N ASN A 394 5.58 -12.98 -20.65
CA ASN A 394 6.86 -12.53 -20.08
C ASN A 394 8.04 -13.44 -20.51
N ASP A 395 7.82 -14.27 -21.52
CA ASP A 395 8.90 -15.00 -22.20
C ASP A 395 9.58 -14.11 -23.24
N ASP A 396 10.73 -14.57 -23.75
CA ASP A 396 11.56 -13.83 -24.70
C ASP A 396 11.18 -14.15 -26.17
N TRP A 397 9.98 -14.68 -26.41
CA TRP A 397 9.40 -14.98 -27.72
C TRP A 397 7.90 -14.69 -27.78
N ASP A 398 7.34 -14.62 -28.99
CA ASP A 398 5.92 -14.31 -29.22
C ASP A 398 4.98 -15.38 -28.65
N LEU A 399 3.85 -14.94 -28.12
CA LEU A 399 2.72 -15.79 -27.78
C LEU A 399 1.74 -15.79 -28.96
N ASP A 400 1.32 -16.99 -29.39
CA ASP A 400 0.30 -17.20 -30.43
C ASP A 400 -0.50 -18.47 -30.09
N VAL A 401 -1.70 -18.31 -29.52
CA VAL A 401 -2.49 -19.43 -28.98
C VAL A 401 -3.98 -19.13 -28.97
N THR A 402 -4.80 -20.18 -29.11
CA THR A 402 -6.26 -20.11 -28.90
C THR A 402 -6.63 -20.76 -27.56
N LEU A 403 -7.21 -19.99 -26.63
CA LEU A 403 -7.53 -20.45 -25.28
C LEU A 403 -9.03 -20.43 -25.00
N ASN A 404 -9.49 -21.32 -24.12
CA ASN A 404 -10.83 -21.23 -23.54
C ASN A 404 -10.84 -20.10 -22.51
N THR A 405 -11.62 -19.06 -22.78
CA THR A 405 -11.72 -17.90 -21.90
C THR A 405 -12.77 -18.08 -20.80
N GLY A 406 -13.78 -18.93 -21.05
CA GLY A 406 -15.01 -19.02 -20.26
C GLY A 406 -15.96 -17.83 -20.43
N MET A 407 -15.61 -16.87 -21.29
CA MET A 407 -16.41 -15.69 -21.59
C MET A 407 -17.51 -16.02 -22.62
N PRO A 408 -18.67 -15.34 -22.59
CA PRO A 408 -19.67 -15.45 -23.65
C PRO A 408 -19.13 -14.98 -25.01
N GLY A 409 -19.60 -15.60 -26.10
CA GLY A 409 -19.22 -15.21 -27.46
C GLY A 409 -19.50 -13.73 -27.78
N GLY A 410 -18.60 -13.12 -28.54
CA GLY A 410 -18.68 -11.72 -28.97
C GLY A 410 -17.30 -11.04 -29.08
N THR A 411 -17.31 -9.76 -29.41
CA THR A 411 -16.08 -8.96 -29.55
C THR A 411 -15.84 -8.14 -28.29
N TYR A 412 -14.62 -8.18 -27.77
CA TYR A 412 -14.21 -7.50 -26.56
C TYR A 412 -13.07 -6.54 -26.84
N CYS A 413 -13.09 -5.38 -26.20
CA CYS A 413 -11.96 -4.47 -26.20
C CYS A 413 -10.91 -4.93 -25.20
N ASP A 414 -9.65 -5.02 -25.64
CA ASP A 414 -8.51 -5.16 -24.74
C ASP A 414 -8.31 -3.86 -23.96
N VAL A 415 -8.50 -3.94 -22.65
CA VAL A 415 -8.44 -2.77 -21.77
C VAL A 415 -7.01 -2.37 -21.40
N ILE A 416 -6.01 -3.10 -21.88
CA ILE A 416 -4.59 -2.78 -21.69
C ILE A 416 -4.09 -1.89 -22.82
N SER A 417 -4.25 -2.32 -24.08
CA SER A 417 -3.86 -1.51 -25.25
C SER A 417 -4.81 -0.33 -25.51
N GLY A 418 -6.05 -0.38 -25.04
CA GLY A 418 -7.03 0.68 -25.23
C GLY A 418 -8.18 0.63 -24.23
N GLN A 419 -9.36 1.03 -24.69
CA GLN A 419 -10.60 1.01 -23.92
C GLN A 419 -11.82 0.90 -24.85
N LYS A 420 -12.98 0.62 -24.26
CA LYS A 420 -14.28 0.71 -24.96
C LYS A 420 -14.77 2.16 -24.96
N GLU A 421 -15.11 2.69 -26.12
CA GLU A 421 -15.73 4.01 -26.29
C GLU A 421 -17.02 3.86 -27.12
N GLY A 422 -18.17 3.89 -26.46
CA GLY A 422 -19.44 3.57 -27.11
C GLY A 422 -19.41 2.15 -27.68
N HIS A 423 -19.52 2.02 -29.00
CA HIS A 423 -19.53 0.74 -29.73
C HIS A 423 -18.20 0.41 -30.43
N ARG A 424 -17.08 1.05 -30.05
CA ARG A 424 -15.76 0.77 -30.61
C ARG A 424 -14.70 0.52 -29.56
N CYS A 425 -13.65 -0.20 -29.95
CA CYS A 425 -12.42 -0.36 -29.18
C CYS A 425 -11.36 0.58 -29.72
N THR A 426 -10.65 1.30 -28.84
CA THR A 426 -9.52 2.15 -29.24
C THR A 426 -8.19 1.39 -29.37
N GLY A 427 -8.13 0.18 -28.81
CA GLY A 427 -6.99 -0.73 -28.88
C GLY A 427 -7.33 -2.04 -29.59
N LYS A 428 -6.63 -3.11 -29.21
CA LYS A 428 -6.84 -4.46 -29.76
C LYS A 428 -8.28 -4.94 -29.47
N GLN A 429 -8.81 -5.74 -30.39
CA GLN A 429 -10.07 -6.45 -30.23
C GLN A 429 -9.80 -7.94 -30.08
N ILE A 430 -10.52 -8.58 -29.16
CA ILE A 430 -10.48 -10.03 -28.97
C ILE A 430 -11.85 -10.59 -29.33
N HIS A 431 -11.87 -11.52 -30.28
CA HIS A 431 -13.08 -12.22 -30.68
C HIS A 431 -13.19 -13.53 -29.92
N VAL A 432 -14.23 -13.66 -29.10
CA VAL A 432 -14.58 -14.89 -28.39
C VAL A 432 -15.64 -15.62 -29.21
N GLY A 433 -15.36 -16.84 -29.64
CA GLY A 433 -16.28 -17.70 -30.36
C GLY A 433 -17.47 -18.16 -29.50
N GLY A 434 -18.48 -18.75 -30.13
CA GLY A 434 -19.64 -19.32 -29.41
C GLY A 434 -19.28 -20.47 -28.47
N ASP A 435 -18.11 -21.08 -28.65
CA ASP A 435 -17.52 -22.11 -27.79
C ASP A 435 -16.71 -21.53 -26.61
N GLY A 436 -16.67 -20.20 -26.45
CA GLY A 436 -15.92 -19.50 -25.40
C GLY A 436 -14.41 -19.39 -25.66
N ARG A 437 -13.91 -19.81 -26.83
CA ARG A 437 -12.49 -19.73 -27.18
C ARG A 437 -12.15 -18.43 -27.88
N ALA A 438 -10.94 -17.92 -27.64
CA ALA A 438 -10.40 -16.75 -28.34
C ALA A 438 -8.94 -16.95 -28.71
N HIS A 439 -8.54 -16.40 -29.85
CA HIS A 439 -7.16 -16.34 -30.31
C HIS A 439 -6.45 -15.12 -29.74
N PHE A 440 -5.22 -15.32 -29.26
CA PHE A 440 -4.37 -14.28 -28.71
C PHE A 440 -3.01 -14.32 -29.40
N ARG A 441 -2.56 -13.16 -29.88
CA ARG A 441 -1.19 -12.94 -30.36
C ARG A 441 -0.56 -11.76 -29.63
N ILE A 442 0.50 -12.01 -28.89
CA ILE A 442 1.18 -11.00 -28.04
C ILE A 442 2.68 -11.13 -28.26
N SER A 443 3.28 -10.11 -28.88
CA SER A 443 4.74 -10.13 -29.04
C SER A 443 5.43 -9.87 -27.72
N ASN A 444 6.59 -10.49 -27.49
CA ASN A 444 7.44 -10.14 -26.35
C ASN A 444 7.99 -8.70 -26.44
N ARG A 445 7.80 -8.03 -27.58
CA ARG A 445 8.18 -6.62 -27.83
C ARG A 445 7.02 -5.63 -27.69
N ASP A 446 5.80 -6.09 -27.43
CA ASP A 446 4.66 -5.20 -27.19
C ASP A 446 4.96 -4.24 -26.03
N GLU A 447 4.45 -3.00 -26.10
CA GLU A 447 4.58 -2.01 -25.01
C GLU A 447 4.10 -2.59 -23.68
N ASP A 448 2.97 -3.29 -23.74
CA ASP A 448 2.35 -4.05 -22.65
C ASP A 448 2.11 -5.48 -23.14
N PRO A 449 2.97 -6.45 -22.79
CA PRO A 449 2.86 -7.82 -23.32
C PRO A 449 1.85 -8.63 -22.50
N PHE A 450 0.66 -8.07 -22.30
CA PHE A 450 -0.48 -8.73 -21.68
C PHE A 450 -1.78 -8.12 -22.19
N VAL A 451 -2.85 -8.91 -22.19
CA VAL A 451 -4.17 -8.52 -22.67
C VAL A 451 -5.19 -8.86 -21.59
N ALA A 452 -6.17 -7.98 -21.39
CA ALA A 452 -7.26 -8.21 -20.45
C ALA A 452 -8.60 -7.83 -21.09
N ILE A 453 -9.58 -8.71 -20.97
CA ILE A 453 -10.96 -8.49 -21.43
C ILE A 453 -11.94 -8.83 -20.31
N HIS A 454 -13.07 -8.12 -20.24
CA HIS A 454 -14.09 -8.39 -19.24
C HIS A 454 -15.49 -8.08 -19.76
N ALA A 455 -16.53 -8.48 -19.02
CA ALA A 455 -17.93 -8.36 -19.43
C ALA A 455 -18.30 -6.93 -19.89
N GLU A 456 -17.85 -5.90 -19.16
CA GLU A 456 -18.13 -4.50 -19.51
C GLU A 456 -17.25 -3.94 -20.65
N SER A 457 -16.26 -4.70 -21.16
CA SER A 457 -15.46 -4.32 -22.34
C SER A 457 -15.97 -4.97 -23.63
N LYS A 458 -17.02 -5.80 -23.55
CA LYS A 458 -17.72 -6.37 -24.71
C LYS A 458 -18.43 -5.28 -25.51
N LEU A 459 -18.38 -5.33 -26.85
CA LEU A 459 -19.11 -4.41 -27.74
C LEU A 459 -20.60 -4.72 -27.82
#